data_AF-U1Q9B7-F1
#
_entry.id   AF-U1Q9B7-F1
#
_cell.length_a   1.000
_cell.length_b   1.000
_cell.length_c   1.000
_cell.angle_alpha   90.00
_cell.angle_beta   90.00
_cell.angle_gamma   90.00
#
_symmetry.space_group_name_H-M   'P 1'
#
loop_
_entity.id
_entity.type
_entity.pdbx_description
1 polymer ?
#
loop_
_entity_poly.entity_id
_entity_poly.type
_entity_poly.pdbx_seq_one_letter_code
_entity_poly.pdbx_strand_id
1 'polypeptide(L)' 'MHTSTRAPSSGTFSFFVEDDGPGVPEGRRESVFDAGETTRTDGTGFGLSIVKQITEAHGWEVELTESFDGGARFEFTNVR' A
#
# COMPACT_ATOMS: atom_id res chain seq x y z
N MET A 1 8.54 -10.58 -2.42
CA MET A 1 8.29 -9.52 -1.42
C MET A 1 9.59 -8.81 -1.13
N HIS A 2 9.74 -7.61 -1.67
CA HIS A 2 10.86 -6.72 -1.38
C HIS A 2 10.38 -5.67 -0.38
N THR A 3 11.20 -5.37 0.64
CA THR A 3 10.88 -4.35 1.64
C THR A 3 12.07 -3.42 1.73
N SER A 4 11.86 -2.14 1.49
CA SER A 4 12.90 -1.13 1.62
C SER A 4 12.39 0.02 2.49
N THR A 5 13.30 0.55 3.30
CA THR A 5 13.03 1.68 4.20
C THR A 5 13.91 2.83 3.77
N ARG A 6 13.33 4.00 3.58
CA ARG A 6 14.08 5.21 3.26
C ARG A 6 14.05 6.15 4.47
N ALA A 7 15.12 6.13 5.25
CA ALA A 7 15.27 7.08 6.35
C ALA A 7 15.57 8.48 5.81
N PRO A 8 14.82 9.52 6.22
CA PRO A 8 15.18 10.89 5.91
C PRO A 8 16.39 11.32 6.77
N SER A 9 17.14 12.33 6.31
CA SER A 9 18.21 12.97 7.09
C SER A 9 17.69 13.79 8.27
N SER A 10 16.39 14.13 8.27
CA SER A 10 15.59 14.65 9.39
C SER A 10 14.11 14.64 8.98
N GLY A 11 13.16 14.38 9.89
CA GLY A 11 11.71 14.42 9.60
C GLY A 11 10.99 13.07 9.68
N THR A 12 9.84 12.95 9.01
CA THR A 12 9.00 11.74 8.96
C THR A 12 9.58 10.66 8.04
N PHE A 13 9.55 9.41 8.49
CA PHE A 13 10.03 8.26 7.72
C PHE A 13 9.03 7.87 6.63
N SER A 14 9.56 7.23 5.58
CA SER A 14 8.75 6.49 4.62
C SER A 14 9.32 5.11 4.37
N PHE A 15 8.43 4.16 4.11
CA PHE A 15 8.79 2.81 3.72
C PHE A 15 7.80 2.29 2.69
N PHE A 16 8.16 1.21 2.00
CA PHE A 16 7.24 0.57 1.07
C PHE A 16 7.36 -0.95 1.12
N VAL A 17 6.28 -1.58 0.69
CA VAL A 17 6.21 -3.02 0.43
C VAL A 17 5.88 -3.21 -1.03
N GLU A 18 6.70 -3.96 -1.75
CA GLU A 18 6.45 -4.22 -3.17
C GLU A 18 6.63 -5.69 -3.57
N ASP A 19 5.96 -6.05 -4.66
CA ASP A 19 6.04 -7.33 -5.34
C ASP A 19 6.36 -7.19 -6.82
N ASP A 20 6.66 -8.32 -7.45
CA ASP A 20 6.94 -8.54 -8.87
C ASP A 20 5.74 -9.20 -9.59
N GLY A 21 4.54 -9.01 -9.05
CA GLY A 21 3.29 -9.53 -9.61
C GLY A 21 2.79 -8.73 -10.82
N PRO A 22 1.53 -8.93 -11.23
CA PRO A 22 0.93 -8.22 -12.37
C PRO A 22 0.56 -6.75 -12.07
N GLY A 23 0.76 -6.29 -10.84
CA GLY A 23 0.39 -4.94 -10.40
C GLY A 23 -1.12 -4.69 -10.32
N VAL A 24 -1.48 -3.41 -10.19
CA VAL A 24 -2.88 -2.95 -10.15
C VAL A 24 -3.08 -1.82 -11.17
N PRO A 25 -4.07 -1.92 -12.07
CA PRO A 25 -4.40 -0.87 -13.02
C PRO A 25 -4.69 0.47 -12.34
N GLU A 26 -4.23 1.58 -12.92
CA GLU A 26 -4.34 2.92 -12.32
C GLU A 26 -5.75 3.26 -11.83
N GLY A 27 -6.77 3.00 -12.66
CA GLY A 27 -8.18 3.27 -12.33
C GLY A 27 -8.75 2.44 -11.17
N ARG A 28 -7.99 1.49 -10.60
CA ARG A 28 -8.38 0.70 -9.43
C ARG A 28 -7.53 0.98 -8.19
N ARG A 29 -6.45 1.76 -8.30
CA ARG A 29 -5.47 1.91 -7.20
C ARG A 29 -6.04 2.59 -5.96
N GLU A 30 -7.06 3.44 -6.10
CA GLU A 30 -7.77 4.00 -4.94
C GLU A 30 -8.78 3.02 -4.36
N SER A 31 -9.56 2.34 -5.21
CA SER A 31 -10.66 1.48 -4.76
C SER A 31 -10.17 0.20 -4.08
N VAL A 32 -8.94 -0.27 -4.32
CA VAL A 32 -8.42 -1.46 -3.61
C VAL A 32 -8.40 -1.32 -2.08
N PHE A 33 -8.47 -0.09 -1.55
CA PHE A 33 -8.58 0.16 -0.12
C PHE A 33 -10.02 0.15 0.40
N ASP A 34 -11.02 -0.02 -0.47
CA ASP A 34 -12.42 -0.11 -0.08
C ASP A 34 -12.72 -1.46 0.58
N ALA A 35 -13.63 -1.45 1.56
CA ALA A 35 -14.01 -2.66 2.26
C ALA A 35 -14.75 -3.62 1.32
N GLY A 36 -14.25 -4.86 1.20
CA GLY A 36 -14.86 -5.90 0.37
C GLY A 36 -14.27 -5.99 -1.04
N GLU A 37 -13.37 -5.08 -1.44
CA GLU A 37 -12.70 -5.19 -2.74
C GLU A 37 -11.74 -6.38 -2.75
N THR A 38 -11.98 -7.30 -3.71
CA THR A 38 -11.14 -8.47 -3.89
C THR A 38 -11.24 -9.01 -5.31
N THR A 39 -10.19 -9.68 -5.77
CA THR A 39 -10.19 -10.48 -7.01
C THR A 39 -10.34 -11.97 -6.74
N ARG A 40 -10.37 -12.39 -5.47
CA ARG A 40 -10.50 -13.79 -5.06
C ARG A 40 -11.95 -14.13 -4.71
N THR A 41 -12.44 -15.25 -5.25
CA THR A 41 -13.79 -15.75 -4.98
C THR A 41 -14.06 -16.06 -3.51
N ASP A 42 -13.02 -16.42 -2.75
CA ASP A 42 -13.07 -16.72 -1.31
C ASP A 42 -12.48 -15.60 -0.44
N GLY A 43 -12.09 -14.48 -1.04
CA GLY A 43 -11.49 -13.35 -0.34
C GLY A 43 -12.55 -12.49 0.35
N THR A 44 -12.28 -12.04 1.57
CA THR A 44 -13.17 -11.11 2.27
C THR A 44 -12.98 -9.65 1.85
N GLY A 45 -11.85 -9.31 1.23
CA GLY A 45 -11.54 -7.95 0.80
C GLY A 45 -11.33 -6.94 1.94
N PHE A 46 -11.09 -7.40 3.18
CA PHE A 46 -10.88 -6.50 4.33
C PHE A 46 -9.42 -6.12 4.59
N GLY A 47 -8.45 -6.81 3.98
CA GLY A 47 -7.03 -6.60 4.29
C GLY A 47 -6.57 -5.16 4.08
N LEU A 48 -6.78 -4.60 2.89
CA LEU A 48 -6.30 -3.26 2.55
C LEU A 48 -7.13 -2.14 3.19
N SER A 49 -8.43 -2.36 3.40
CA SER A 49 -9.25 -1.41 4.17
C SER A 49 -8.82 -1.34 5.64
N ILE A 50 -8.39 -2.45 6.24
CA ILE A 50 -7.78 -2.46 7.58
C ILE A 50 -6.44 -1.71 7.56
N VAL A 51 -5.59 -1.93 6.55
CA VAL A 51 -4.31 -1.20 6.42
C VAL A 51 -4.56 0.31 6.38
N LYS A 52 -5.49 0.78 5.53
CA LYS A 52 -5.85 2.20 5.42
C LYS A 52 -6.34 2.78 6.75
N GLN A 53 -7.21 2.06 7.46
CA GLN A 53 -7.69 2.50 8.78
C GLN A 53 -6.55 2.61 9.81
N ILE A 54 -5.62 1.66 9.83
CA ILE A 54 -4.47 1.69 10.74
C ILE A 54 -3.54 2.86 10.41
N THR A 55 -3.25 3.11 9.13
CA THR A 55 -2.39 4.23 8.72
C THR A 55 -3.02 5.56 9.07
N GLU A 56 -4.30 5.76 8.76
CA GLU A 56 -5.04 6.98 9.09
C GLU A 56 -5.09 7.22 10.61
N ALA A 57 -5.30 6.16 11.40
CA ALA A 57 -5.30 6.26 12.87
C ALA A 57 -3.95 6.71 13.46
N HIS A 58 -2.84 6.48 12.75
CA HIS A 58 -1.50 6.95 13.14
C HIS A 58 -1.11 8.29 12.47
N GLY A 59 -1.99 8.89 11.67
CA GLY A 59 -1.69 10.08 10.89
C GLY A 59 -0.71 9.84 9.74
N TRP A 60 -0.60 8.60 9.29
CA TRP A 60 0.19 8.19 8.13
C TRP A 60 -0.67 8.19 6.88
N GLU A 61 -0.04 8.16 5.71
CA GLU A 61 -0.73 7.97 4.44
C GLU A 61 -0.28 6.65 3.80
N VAL A 62 -1.15 6.05 3.00
CA VAL A 62 -0.82 4.88 2.19
C VAL A 62 -1.29 5.09 0.75
N GLU A 63 -0.41 4.87 -0.20
CA GLU A 63 -0.69 4.94 -1.63
C GLU A 63 -0.25 3.65 -2.33
N LEU A 64 -0.96 3.28 -3.41
CA LEU A 64 -0.58 2.17 -4.27
C LEU A 64 -0.02 2.71 -5.59
N THR A 65 1.19 2.31 -5.94
CA THR A 65 1.88 2.64 -7.19
C THR A 65 2.38 1.38 -7.88
N GLU A 66 2.99 1.55 -9.06
CA GLU A 66 3.70 0.47 -9.74
C GLU A 66 5.07 0.24 -9.09
N SER A 67 5.46 -1.02 -8.89
CA SER A 67 6.78 -1.37 -8.38
C SER A 67 7.86 -1.24 -9.46
N PHE A 68 9.14 -1.27 -9.05
CA PHE A 68 10.25 -1.22 -9.99
C PHE A 68 10.23 -2.37 -11.01
N ASP A 69 9.75 -3.55 -10.60
CA ASP A 69 9.64 -4.75 -11.43
C ASP A 69 8.25 -4.92 -12.09
N GLY A 70 7.40 -3.88 -12.06
CA GLY A 70 6.08 -3.86 -12.71
C GLY A 70 4.92 -4.45 -11.90
N GLY A 71 5.17 -4.81 -10.65
CA GLY A 71 4.15 -5.29 -9.70
C GLY A 71 3.49 -4.18 -8.88
N ALA A 72 2.96 -4.55 -7.72
CA ALA A 72 2.30 -3.61 -6.81
C ALA A 72 3.28 -3.03 -5.79
N ARG A 73 3.18 -1.74 -5.49
CA ARG A 73 3.96 -1.08 -4.44
C ARG A 73 3.06 -0.25 -3.53
N PHE A 74 3.03 -0.61 -2.25
CA PHE A 74 2.33 0.13 -1.21
C PHE A 74 3.32 1.05 -0.50
N GLU A 75 3.19 2.36 -0.69
CA GLU A 75 4.03 3.37 -0.05
C GLU A 75 3.37 3.94 1.20
N PHE A 76 4.13 4.03 2.29
CA PHE A 76 3.70 4.59 3.56
C PHE A 76 4.49 5.85 3.87
N THR A 77 3.80 6.96 4.12
CA THR A 77 4.42 8.27 4.41
C THR A 77 3.96 8.81 5.77
N ASN A 78 4.60 9.89 6.22
CA ASN A 78 4.31 10.54 7.51
C ASN A 78 4.51 9.64 8.75
N VAL A 79 5.33 8.59 8.63
CA VAL A 79 5.65 7.67 9.73
C VAL A 79 6.53 8.39 10.76
N ARG A 80 6.17 8.30 12.04
CA ARG A 80 6.82 9.00 13.17
C ARG A 80 7.21 8.04 14.26
#